data_AF-A0A023D6L5-F1
#
_entry.id   AF-A0A023D6L5-F1
#
_cell.length_a   1.000
_cell.length_b   1.000
_cell.length_c   1.000
_cell.angle_alpha   90.00
_cell.angle_beta   90.00
_cell.angle_gamma   90.00
#
_symmetry.space_group_name_H-M   'P 1'
#
loop_
_entity.id
_entity.type
_entity.pdbx_description
1 polymer ?
#
loop_
_entity_poly.entity_id
_entity_poly.type
_entity_poly.pdbx_seq_one_letter_code
_entity_poly.pdbx_strand_id
1 'polypeptide(L)'
;MRLTRATLIALLALTVTPATAGSVYAGLRARADHAHFMDGATGRLPMPGDAGAIGAVDDGHLQMAALHYYDRARCGATPIDVRIVPLALGPSLPAAKAVILTSACFGPQRSEIAILDRNDRRLWDGPATAVAVLPHRGRTPPELTFRGWGEGKALSHQIWSWNAGTQAYDFMLDLDNRDYDAEQRSLPVIGPL
;
A
#
# COMPACT_ATOMS: atom_id res chain seq x y z
N MET A 1 -55.98 -30.54 -1.58
CA MET A 1 -54.83 -30.64 -2.49
C MET A 1 -54.47 -29.25 -2.96
N ARG A 2 -53.17 -28.90 -2.95
CA ARG A 2 -52.49 -27.61 -3.26
C ARG A 2 -52.03 -26.81 -2.04
N LEU A 3 -50.84 -27.17 -1.54
CA LEU A 3 -49.93 -26.26 -0.85
C LEU A 3 -49.23 -25.38 -1.88
N THR A 4 -49.27 -24.07 -1.67
CA THR A 4 -48.51 -23.05 -2.38
C THR A 4 -47.04 -23.10 -1.97
N ARG A 5 -46.14 -23.18 -2.97
CA ARG A 5 -44.68 -23.15 -2.81
C ARG A 5 -44.23 -21.78 -2.31
N ALA A 6 -43.69 -21.73 -1.09
CA ALA A 6 -42.85 -20.63 -0.63
C ALA A 6 -41.41 -20.91 -1.06
N THR A 7 -40.82 -19.99 -1.83
CA THR A 7 -39.41 -20.04 -2.24
C THR A 7 -38.57 -19.51 -1.07
N LEU A 8 -37.84 -20.40 -0.42
CA LEU A 8 -36.85 -20.05 0.60
C LEU A 8 -35.54 -19.64 -0.13
N ILE A 9 -35.15 -18.37 -0.05
CA ILE A 9 -33.81 -17.93 -0.46
C ILE A 9 -32.89 -18.18 0.74
N ALA A 10 -32.03 -19.20 0.64
CA ALA A 10 -30.98 -19.43 1.63
C ALA A 10 -29.86 -18.41 1.41
N LEU A 11 -29.76 -17.43 2.32
CA LEU A 11 -28.62 -16.53 2.44
C LEU A 11 -27.46 -17.33 3.05
N LEU A 12 -26.49 -17.75 2.22
CA LEU A 12 -25.24 -18.32 2.73
C LEU A 12 -24.43 -17.19 3.37
N ALA A 13 -24.53 -17.04 4.69
CA ALA A 13 -23.57 -16.26 5.47
C ALA A 13 -22.25 -17.04 5.47
N LEU A 14 -21.23 -16.57 4.74
CA LEU A 14 -19.86 -17.05 4.92
C LEU A 14 -19.38 -16.65 6.31
N THR A 15 -19.54 -17.55 7.28
CA THR A 15 -18.88 -17.42 8.58
C THR A 15 -17.40 -17.73 8.40
N VAL A 16 -16.57 -16.71 8.27
CA VAL A 16 -15.11 -16.84 8.36
C VAL A 16 -14.80 -17.30 9.79
N THR A 17 -14.33 -18.53 9.96
CA THR A 17 -13.96 -19.05 11.28
C THR A 17 -12.63 -18.45 11.75
N PRO A 18 -12.43 -18.23 13.05
CA PRO A 18 -11.23 -17.56 13.57
C PRO A 18 -9.92 -18.29 13.24
N ALA A 19 -9.96 -19.62 13.07
CA ALA A 19 -8.82 -20.41 12.60
C ALA A 19 -8.32 -19.99 11.20
N THR A 20 -9.23 -19.56 10.32
CA THR A 20 -8.87 -19.09 8.97
C THR A 20 -8.26 -17.70 8.98
N ALA A 21 -8.72 -16.80 9.86
CA ALA A 21 -8.18 -15.45 10.01
C ALA A 21 -6.72 -15.47 10.51
N GLY A 22 -6.41 -16.32 11.50
CA GLY A 22 -5.04 -16.50 12.00
C GLY A 22 -4.09 -17.04 10.93
N SER A 23 -4.56 -17.96 10.08
CA SER A 23 -3.76 -18.50 8.97
C SER A 23 -3.45 -17.46 7.88
N VAL A 24 -4.41 -16.59 7.57
CA VAL A 24 -4.24 -15.51 6.58
C VAL A 24 -3.25 -14.46 7.09
N TYR A 25 -3.39 -14.05 8.35
CA TYR A 25 -2.48 -13.10 8.99
C TYR A 25 -1.04 -13.62 9.02
N ALA A 26 -0.82 -14.84 9.49
CA ALA A 26 0.50 -15.47 9.51
C ALA A 26 1.12 -15.58 8.10
N GLY A 27 0.30 -15.90 7.10
CA GLY A 27 0.74 -15.94 5.70
C GLY A 27 1.14 -14.57 5.16
N LEU A 28 0.39 -13.51 5.49
CA LEU A 28 0.73 -12.13 5.10
C LEU A 28 1.97 -11.62 5.80
N ARG A 29 2.11 -11.91 7.10
CA ARG A 29 3.31 -11.59 7.87
C ARG A 29 4.55 -12.21 7.24
N ALA A 30 4.52 -13.52 6.96
CA ALA A 30 5.64 -14.20 6.31
C ALA A 30 5.99 -13.59 4.95
N ARG A 31 4.98 -13.22 4.14
CA ARG A 31 5.20 -12.55 2.85
C ARG A 31 5.84 -11.17 3.01
N ALA A 32 5.41 -10.39 4.00
CA ALA A 32 5.96 -9.07 4.29
C ALA A 32 7.40 -9.15 4.82
N ASP A 33 7.70 -10.10 5.70
CA ASP A 33 9.04 -10.32 6.27
C ASP A 33 10.08 -10.73 5.21
N HIS A 34 9.63 -11.42 4.16
CA HIS A 34 10.47 -11.81 3.01
C HIS A 34 10.33 -10.86 1.80
N ALA A 35 9.61 -9.75 1.93
CA ALA A 35 9.39 -8.84 0.84
C ALA A 35 10.66 -8.06 0.49
N HIS A 36 10.90 -7.86 -0.80
CA HIS A 36 11.97 -7.00 -1.28
C HIS A 36 11.50 -5.55 -1.31
N PHE A 37 11.90 -4.78 -0.30
CA PHE A 37 11.56 -3.36 -0.18
C PHE A 37 12.38 -2.51 -1.16
N MET A 38 11.69 -1.53 -1.74
CA MET A 38 12.25 -0.53 -2.62
C MET A 38 12.03 0.84 -1.98
N ASP A 39 13.08 1.65 -1.98
CA ASP A 39 13.15 2.95 -1.32
C ASP A 39 13.83 3.99 -2.23
N GLY A 40 14.15 5.16 -1.68
CA GLY A 40 14.86 6.20 -2.42
C GLY A 40 16.24 5.78 -2.95
N ALA A 41 16.89 4.79 -2.34
CA ALA A 41 18.19 4.29 -2.79
C ALA A 41 18.05 3.32 -3.98
N THR A 42 16.94 2.60 -4.09
CA THR A 42 16.67 1.70 -5.23
C THR A 42 16.11 2.43 -6.46
N GLY A 43 15.59 3.64 -6.29
CA GLY A 43 15.01 4.43 -7.37
C GLY A 43 16.04 5.15 -8.26
N ARG A 44 15.69 5.28 -9.54
CA ARG A 44 16.47 6.11 -10.48
C ARG A 44 16.18 7.60 -10.27
N LEU A 45 17.11 8.44 -10.73
CA LEU A 45 16.87 9.88 -10.83
C LEU A 45 15.75 10.17 -11.86
N PRO A 46 14.99 11.26 -11.68
CA PRO A 46 14.02 11.71 -12.66
C PRO A 46 14.68 12.11 -13.99
N MET A 47 13.96 11.87 -15.07
CA MET A 47 14.30 12.29 -16.43
C MET A 47 13.22 13.26 -16.96
N PRO A 48 13.46 14.01 -18.04
CA PRO A 48 12.47 14.94 -18.58
C PRO A 48 11.08 14.33 -18.86
N GLY A 49 11.02 13.04 -19.20
CA GLY A 49 9.76 12.32 -19.41
C GLY A 49 8.94 12.03 -18.14
N ASP A 50 9.48 12.28 -16.95
CA ASP A 50 8.80 12.02 -15.67
C ASP A 50 8.06 13.24 -15.10
N ALA A 51 8.07 14.38 -15.82
CA ALA A 51 7.46 15.62 -15.31
C ALA A 51 5.98 15.44 -14.94
N GLY A 52 5.23 14.65 -15.72
CA GLY A 52 3.83 14.31 -15.40
C GLY A 52 3.71 13.53 -14.09
N ALA A 53 4.52 12.48 -13.93
CA ALA A 53 4.55 11.67 -12.71
C ALA A 53 4.88 12.50 -11.47
N ILE A 54 5.89 13.38 -11.56
CA ILE A 54 6.30 14.24 -10.44
C ILE A 54 5.21 15.26 -10.11
N GLY A 55 4.61 15.89 -11.12
CA GLY A 55 3.49 16.81 -10.93
C GLY A 55 2.28 16.12 -10.28
N ALA A 56 2.04 14.85 -10.58
CA ALA A 56 0.93 14.08 -10.02
C ALA A 56 1.12 13.69 -8.54
N VAL A 57 2.33 13.77 -7.97
CA VAL A 57 2.56 13.45 -6.55
C VAL A 57 2.16 14.58 -5.63
N ASP A 58 2.45 15.81 -6.02
CA ASP A 58 2.35 16.99 -5.17
C ASP A 58 1.46 18.06 -5.81
N ASP A 59 0.49 17.63 -6.63
CA ASP A 59 -0.48 18.47 -7.32
C ASP A 59 0.13 19.68 -8.08
N GLY A 60 1.34 19.50 -8.60
CA GLY A 60 2.10 20.51 -9.35
C GLY A 60 2.89 21.51 -8.49
N HIS A 61 2.97 21.34 -7.17
CA HIS A 61 3.71 22.24 -6.28
C HIS A 61 5.24 21.98 -6.29
N LEU A 62 5.68 20.76 -6.65
CA LEU A 62 7.10 20.45 -6.84
C LEU A 62 7.70 21.19 -8.04
N GLN A 63 8.69 22.04 -7.77
CA GLN A 63 9.43 22.81 -8.77
C GLN A 63 10.90 22.41 -8.79
N MET A 64 11.45 22.21 -9.99
CA MET A 64 12.87 21.94 -10.17
C MET A 64 13.66 23.26 -10.26
N ALA A 65 14.66 23.44 -9.39
CA ALA A 65 15.61 24.55 -9.44
C ALA A 65 17.01 24.06 -9.03
N ALA A 66 18.06 24.53 -9.71
CA ALA A 66 19.45 24.16 -9.39
C ALA A 66 19.68 22.63 -9.19
N LEU A 67 19.04 21.80 -10.03
CA LEU A 67 19.08 20.32 -9.97
C LEU A 67 18.43 19.67 -8.74
N HIS A 68 17.66 20.42 -7.95
CA HIS A 68 16.86 19.91 -6.84
C HIS A 68 15.38 20.22 -7.03
N TYR A 69 14.52 19.41 -6.41
CA TYR A 69 13.10 19.72 -6.32
C TYR A 69 12.81 20.47 -5.02
N TYR A 70 11.83 21.36 -5.09
CA TYR A 70 11.35 22.14 -3.96
C TYR A 70 9.84 22.20 -3.99
N ASP A 71 9.24 22.05 -2.82
CA ASP A 71 7.90 22.54 -2.56
C ASP A 71 8.03 23.71 -1.58
N ARG A 72 7.80 24.92 -2.09
CA ARG A 72 7.91 26.16 -1.30
C ARG A 72 6.79 26.30 -0.28
N ALA A 73 5.63 25.71 -0.54
CA ALA A 73 4.47 25.79 0.34
C ALA A 73 4.61 24.84 1.53
N ARG A 74 5.06 23.60 1.29
CA ARG A 74 5.19 22.58 2.36
C ARG A 74 6.57 22.57 3.01
N CYS A 75 7.64 22.77 2.24
CA CYS A 75 9.03 22.56 2.67
C CYS A 75 9.91 23.81 2.60
N GLY A 76 9.35 24.96 2.18
CA GLY A 76 10.11 26.21 2.07
C GLY A 76 11.32 26.05 1.15
N ALA A 77 12.52 26.37 1.66
CA ALA A 77 13.76 26.23 0.90
C ALA A 77 14.45 24.86 1.06
N THR A 78 13.85 23.92 1.79
CA THR A 78 14.43 22.60 2.01
C THR A 78 14.31 21.77 0.73
N PRO A 79 15.43 21.22 0.21
CA PRO A 79 15.40 20.41 -1.01
C PRO A 79 14.67 19.08 -0.76
N ILE A 80 14.06 18.57 -1.82
CA ILE A 80 13.37 17.29 -1.89
C ILE A 80 14.08 16.43 -2.92
N ASP A 81 14.57 15.28 -2.49
CA ASP A 81 15.12 14.27 -3.37
C ASP A 81 13.97 13.45 -3.94
N VAL A 82 13.91 13.37 -5.27
CA VAL A 82 12.87 12.62 -5.98
C VAL A 82 13.48 11.38 -6.60
N ARG A 83 12.83 10.23 -6.42
CA ARG A 83 13.27 8.93 -6.92
C ARG A 83 12.10 8.19 -7.55
N ILE A 84 12.36 7.51 -8.66
CA ILE A 84 11.34 6.76 -9.39
C ILE A 84 11.70 5.28 -9.41
N VAL A 85 10.77 4.45 -8.96
CA VAL A 85 10.92 3.00 -8.89
C VAL A 85 9.84 2.36 -9.78
N PRO A 86 10.19 1.67 -10.87
CA PRO A 86 9.23 0.86 -11.62
C PRO A 86 8.68 -0.28 -10.75
N LEU A 87 7.37 -0.52 -10.83
CA LEU A 87 6.69 -1.58 -10.08
C LEU A 87 6.09 -2.63 -11.01
N ALA A 88 6.35 -3.90 -10.71
CA ALA A 88 5.79 -5.04 -11.44
C ALA A 88 4.40 -5.41 -10.90
N LEU A 89 3.38 -4.59 -11.17
CA LEU A 89 1.99 -4.81 -10.72
C LEU A 89 1.14 -5.68 -11.68
N GLY A 90 1.77 -6.23 -12.71
CA GLY A 90 1.14 -7.14 -13.66
C GLY A 90 0.37 -6.45 -14.80
N PRO A 91 -0.35 -7.23 -15.63
CA PRO A 91 -0.89 -6.75 -16.90
C PRO A 91 -2.00 -5.70 -16.78
N SER A 92 -2.72 -5.68 -15.65
CA SER A 92 -3.79 -4.70 -15.40
C SER A 92 -3.27 -3.32 -15.01
N LEU A 93 -2.04 -3.24 -14.52
CA LEU A 93 -1.34 -2.00 -14.19
C LEU A 93 0.06 -2.02 -14.83
N PRO A 94 0.12 -2.05 -16.17
CA PRO A 94 1.40 -2.09 -16.86
C PRO A 94 2.13 -0.76 -16.63
N ALA A 95 3.44 -0.82 -16.39
CA ALA A 95 4.27 0.36 -16.15
C ALA A 95 3.85 1.23 -14.95
N ALA A 96 3.24 0.62 -13.93
CA ALA A 96 3.09 1.27 -12.64
C ALA A 96 4.47 1.62 -12.04
N LYS A 97 4.49 2.65 -11.20
CA LYS A 97 5.71 3.19 -10.58
C LYS A 97 5.43 3.76 -9.22
N ALA A 98 6.41 3.69 -8.33
CA ALA A 98 6.47 4.51 -7.13
C ALA A 98 7.30 5.77 -7.42
N VAL A 99 6.78 6.91 -7.02
CA VAL A 99 7.55 8.15 -6.89
C VAL A 99 7.77 8.37 -5.40
N ILE A 100 9.03 8.46 -5.00
CA ILE A 100 9.47 8.57 -3.62
C ILE A 100 10.07 9.96 -3.45
N LEU A 101 9.50 10.74 -2.54
CA LEU A 101 9.98 12.05 -2.15
C LEU A 101 10.68 11.92 -0.80
N THR A 102 11.96 12.25 -0.73
CA THR A 102 12.74 12.23 0.51
C THR A 102 13.17 13.63 0.89
N SER A 103 12.87 14.04 2.12
CA SER A 103 13.30 15.33 2.65
C SER A 103 13.20 15.38 4.16
N ALA A 104 14.03 16.21 4.79
CA ALA A 104 13.91 16.50 6.22
C ALA A 104 12.61 17.23 6.59
N CYS A 105 11.91 17.84 5.64
CA CYS A 105 10.63 18.53 5.90
C CYS A 105 9.45 17.56 6.12
N PHE A 106 9.53 16.31 5.65
CA PHE A 106 8.46 15.30 5.83
C PHE A 106 8.45 14.67 7.23
N GLY A 107 8.82 15.45 8.25
CA GLY A 107 8.82 15.01 9.64
C GLY A 107 9.71 13.80 9.91
N PRO A 108 9.35 12.96 10.90
CA PRO A 108 10.20 11.84 11.33
C PRO A 108 10.36 10.74 10.28
N GLN A 109 9.40 10.58 9.37
CA GLN A 109 9.45 9.61 8.27
C GLN A 109 10.47 10.01 7.22
N ARG A 110 10.67 11.32 7.06
CA ARG A 110 11.55 11.93 6.05
C ARG A 110 11.23 11.53 4.61
N SER A 111 10.08 10.91 4.38
CA SER A 111 9.72 10.34 3.07
C SER A 111 8.20 10.22 2.89
N GLU A 112 7.77 10.47 1.66
CA GLU A 112 6.42 10.20 1.17
C GLU A 112 6.52 9.40 -0.13
N ILE A 113 5.55 8.52 -0.37
CA ILE A 113 5.49 7.70 -1.58
C ILE A 113 4.13 7.90 -2.24
N ALA A 114 4.13 7.98 -3.56
CA ALA A 114 2.93 7.85 -4.38
C ALA A 114 3.11 6.71 -5.37
N ILE A 115 2.08 5.88 -5.53
CA ILE A 115 1.99 4.83 -6.54
C ILE A 115 1.16 5.35 -7.68
N LEU A 116 1.72 5.35 -8.88
CA LEU A 116 1.09 5.87 -10.08
C LEU A 116 0.94 4.77 -11.13
N ASP A 117 -0.12 4.84 -11.93
CA ASP A 117 -0.23 4.04 -13.16
C ASP A 117 0.54 4.68 -14.33
N ARG A 118 0.41 4.07 -15.52
CA ARG A 118 1.06 4.54 -16.75
C ARG A 118 0.64 5.95 -17.19
N ASN A 119 -0.53 6.41 -16.76
CA ASN A 119 -1.10 7.72 -17.09
C ASN A 119 -0.86 8.73 -15.97
N ASP A 120 0.05 8.43 -15.04
CA ASP A 120 0.37 9.23 -13.86
C ASP A 120 -0.83 9.41 -12.91
N ARG A 121 -1.87 8.56 -13.03
CA ARG A 121 -2.99 8.58 -12.09
C ARG A 121 -2.56 7.94 -10.78
N ARG A 122 -2.87 8.64 -9.69
CA ARG A 122 -2.57 8.19 -8.33
C ARG A 122 -3.44 6.99 -7.96
N LEU A 123 -2.77 5.89 -7.60
CA LEU A 123 -3.37 4.65 -7.13
C LEU A 123 -3.32 4.54 -5.60
N TRP A 124 -2.34 5.20 -5.01
CA TRP A 124 -2.08 5.28 -3.58
C TRP A 124 -1.09 6.41 -3.30
N ASP A 125 -1.18 7.04 -2.14
CA ASP A 125 -0.17 7.92 -1.59
C ASP A 125 -0.19 7.95 -0.07
N GLY A 126 0.96 8.26 0.52
CA GLY A 126 1.05 8.46 1.95
C GLY A 126 2.48 8.48 2.48
N PRO A 127 2.62 8.71 3.80
CA PRO A 127 3.91 8.67 4.47
C PRO A 127 4.46 7.24 4.52
N ALA A 128 5.56 7.01 3.80
CA ALA A 128 6.26 5.73 3.77
C ALA A 128 7.73 5.94 3.39
N THR A 129 8.61 5.08 3.90
CA THR A 129 10.04 5.08 3.56
C THR A 129 10.38 4.07 2.48
N ALA A 130 9.58 3.01 2.36
CA ALA A 130 9.77 1.99 1.34
C ALA A 130 8.44 1.31 0.97
N VAL A 131 8.40 0.73 -0.22
CA VAL A 131 7.29 -0.08 -0.74
C VAL A 131 7.81 -1.43 -1.24
N ALA A 132 7.01 -2.47 -1.07
CA ALA A 132 7.27 -3.77 -1.69
C ALA A 132 6.00 -4.32 -2.36
N VAL A 133 6.20 -5.03 -3.46
CA VAL A 133 5.15 -5.80 -4.13
C VAL A 133 5.13 -7.18 -3.49
N LEU A 134 4.00 -7.56 -2.88
CA LEU A 134 3.89 -8.86 -2.23
C LEU A 134 3.56 -9.95 -3.27
N PRO A 135 4.40 -10.99 -3.43
CA PRO A 135 4.12 -12.06 -4.36
C PRO A 135 2.89 -12.86 -3.90
N HIS A 136 1.87 -13.00 -4.76
CA HIS A 136 0.77 -13.94 -4.52
C HIS A 136 0.19 -14.54 -5.79
N ARG A 137 -0.34 -15.77 -5.67
CA ARG A 137 -0.98 -16.54 -6.75
C ARG A 137 -2.50 -16.42 -6.60
N GLY A 138 -3.11 -15.39 -7.18
CA GLY A 138 -4.58 -15.34 -7.28
C GLY A 138 -5.23 -13.96 -7.26
N ARG A 139 -4.50 -12.90 -6.89
CA ARG A 139 -4.96 -11.51 -7.02
C ARG A 139 -4.07 -10.76 -7.99
N THR A 140 -4.71 -10.10 -8.96
CA THR A 140 -4.07 -9.21 -9.92
C THR A 140 -4.89 -7.92 -9.98
N PRO A 141 -4.30 -6.75 -9.74
CA PRO A 141 -2.92 -6.48 -9.28
C PRO A 141 -2.53 -7.14 -7.94
N PRO A 142 -1.22 -7.33 -7.67
CA PRO A 142 -0.73 -7.83 -6.39
C PRO A 142 -0.97 -6.82 -5.27
N GLU A 143 -0.94 -7.33 -4.04
CA GLU A 143 -0.96 -6.51 -2.82
C GLU A 143 0.37 -5.75 -2.67
N LEU A 144 0.28 -4.59 -2.05
CA LEU A 144 1.43 -3.78 -1.69
C LEU A 144 1.63 -3.84 -0.18
N THR A 145 2.89 -3.77 0.24
CA THR A 145 3.23 -3.42 1.62
C THR A 145 4.10 -2.20 1.65
N PHE A 146 3.87 -1.35 2.64
CA PHE A 146 4.65 -0.15 2.87
C PHE A 146 5.33 -0.25 4.22
N ARG A 147 6.59 0.16 4.26
CA ARG A 147 7.31 0.41 5.49
C ARG A 147 7.14 1.89 5.81
N GLY A 148 6.48 2.17 6.92
CA GLY A 148 6.17 3.53 7.34
C GLY A 148 5.87 3.57 8.82
N TRP A 149 5.46 4.73 9.31
CA TRP A 149 5.02 4.86 10.69
C TRP A 149 3.52 4.58 10.76
N GLY A 150 3.13 3.52 11.47
CA GLY A 150 1.74 3.31 11.87
C GLY A 150 1.32 4.35 12.91
N GLU A 151 0.01 4.57 13.08
CA GLU A 151 -0.53 5.42 14.13
C GLU A 151 0.00 4.93 15.50
N GLY A 152 0.98 5.64 16.10
CA GLY A 152 1.41 5.36 17.47
C GLY A 152 2.81 4.77 17.73
N LYS A 153 3.79 4.96 16.83
CA LYS A 153 5.25 5.02 17.13
C LYS A 153 6.15 3.81 16.79
N ALA A 154 5.65 2.74 16.16
CA ALA A 154 6.53 1.68 15.62
C ALA A 154 6.56 1.72 14.08
N LEU A 155 7.69 1.32 13.49
CA LEU A 155 7.73 0.95 12.07
C LEU A 155 6.70 -0.16 11.87
N SER A 156 5.76 0.03 10.95
CA SER A 156 4.74 -0.96 10.67
C SER A 156 4.73 -1.38 9.20
N HIS A 157 4.33 -2.63 8.99
CA HIS A 157 4.04 -3.20 7.68
C HIS A 157 2.54 -3.10 7.42
N GLN A 158 2.15 -2.04 6.71
CA GLN A 158 0.78 -1.88 6.26
C GLN A 158 0.60 -2.66 4.97
N ILE A 159 -0.46 -3.46 4.87
CA ILE A 159 -0.85 -4.19 3.66
C ILE A 159 -2.02 -3.49 3.00
N TRP A 160 -1.91 -3.33 1.69
CA TRP A 160 -2.90 -2.66 0.85
C TRP A 160 -3.31 -3.58 -0.29
N SER A 161 -4.62 -3.65 -0.56
CA SER A 161 -5.20 -4.50 -1.59
C SER A 161 -5.80 -3.67 -2.71
N TRP A 162 -5.71 -4.17 -3.95
CA TRP A 162 -6.31 -3.50 -5.08
C TRP A 162 -7.84 -3.55 -5.01
N ASN A 163 -8.48 -2.39 -5.16
CA ASN A 163 -9.91 -2.24 -5.35
C ASN A 163 -10.19 -1.86 -6.81
N ALA A 164 -10.82 -2.78 -7.55
CA ALA A 164 -11.17 -2.54 -8.96
C ALA A 164 -12.29 -1.52 -9.15
N GLY A 165 -13.15 -1.32 -8.14
CA GLY A 165 -14.26 -0.36 -8.19
C GLY A 165 -13.78 1.09 -8.08
N THR A 166 -12.81 1.36 -7.21
CA THR A 166 -12.17 2.69 -7.07
C THR A 166 -10.94 2.85 -7.95
N GLN A 167 -10.45 1.75 -8.53
CA GLN A 167 -9.20 1.67 -9.27
C GLN A 167 -8.00 2.18 -8.46
N ALA A 168 -7.99 1.90 -7.16
CA ALA A 168 -6.99 2.35 -6.20
C ALA A 168 -6.67 1.23 -5.20
N TYR A 169 -5.63 1.44 -4.38
CA TYR A 169 -5.30 0.54 -3.28
C TYR A 169 -6.02 1.00 -2.00
N ASP A 170 -6.73 0.06 -1.37
CA ASP A 170 -7.38 0.27 -0.08
C ASP A 170 -6.58 -0.40 1.04
N PHE A 171 -6.59 0.25 2.21
CA PHE A 171 -5.96 -0.29 3.41
C PHE A 171 -6.65 -1.59 3.79
N MET A 172 -5.85 -2.64 4.04
CA MET A 172 -6.36 -3.94 4.43
C MET A 172 -6.08 -4.23 5.90
N LEU A 173 -4.82 -4.11 6.32
CA LEU A 173 -4.41 -4.34 7.70
C LEU A 173 -3.01 -3.77 8.00
N ASP A 174 -2.73 -3.58 9.28
CA ASP A 174 -1.40 -3.29 9.81
C ASP A 174 -0.89 -4.51 10.59
N LEU A 175 0.23 -5.10 10.14
CA LEU A 175 0.82 -6.32 10.72
C LEU A 175 1.58 -6.10 12.03
N ASP A 176 1.79 -4.86 12.44
CA ASP A 176 2.53 -4.52 13.65
C ASP A 176 1.63 -3.81 14.68
N ASN A 177 0.32 -3.74 14.40
CA ASN A 177 -0.67 -3.27 15.37
C ASN A 177 -0.90 -4.33 16.47
N ARG A 178 -0.43 -4.02 17.67
CA ARG A 178 -0.48 -4.88 18.87
C ARG A 178 -1.90 -5.25 19.31
N ASP A 179 -2.90 -4.45 18.95
CA ASP A 179 -4.30 -4.73 19.29
C ASP A 179 -4.85 -5.91 18.49
N TYR A 180 -4.41 -6.07 17.23
CA TYR A 180 -4.80 -7.20 16.38
C TYR A 180 -4.20 -8.53 16.87
N ASP A 181 -2.95 -8.51 17.34
CA ASP A 181 -2.30 -9.66 17.96
C ASP A 181 -2.98 -10.09 19.27
N ALA A 182 -3.47 -9.13 20.07
CA ALA A 182 -4.19 -9.41 21.32
C ALA A 182 -5.58 -10.00 21.06
N GLU A 183 -6.30 -9.48 20.07
CA GLU A 183 -7.63 -9.97 19.68
C GLU A 183 -7.53 -11.39 19.11
N GLN A 184 -6.55 -11.66 18.23
CA GLN A 184 -6.29 -13.00 17.68
C GLN A 184 -5.90 -14.03 18.75
N ARG A 185 -5.11 -13.65 19.76
CA ARG A 185 -4.71 -14.54 20.88
C ARG A 185 -5.83 -14.82 21.88
N SER A 186 -6.87 -13.98 21.90
CA SER A 186 -7.99 -14.09 22.84
C SER A 186 -9.13 -14.98 22.36
N LEU A 187 -9.11 -15.39 21.08
CA LEU A 187 -10.15 -16.24 20.50
C LEU A 187 -9.95 -17.70 20.94
N PRO A 188 -10.98 -18.34 21.54
CA PRO A 188 -10.87 -19.73 21.96
C PRO A 188 -10.63 -20.64 20.76
N VAL A 189 -9.62 -21.51 20.86
CA VAL A 189 -9.42 -22.63 19.93
C VAL A 189 -10.55 -23.63 20.17
N ILE A 190 -11.65 -23.49 19.43
CA ILE A 190 -12.70 -24.51 19.39
C ILE A 190 -12.26 -25.54 18.34
N GLY A 191 -11.63 -26.61 18.81
CA GLY A 191 -11.33 -27.79 17.99
C GLY A 191 -12.62 -28.52 17.55
N PRO A 192 -12.57 -29.34 16.49
CA PRO A 192 -13.73 -30.10 16.05
C PRO A 192 -14.14 -31.12 17.14
N LEU A 193 -15.45 -31.18 17.41
CA LEU A 193 -16.11 -32.21 18.21
C LEU A 193 -16.07 -33.57 17.50
#